data_AF-A0A1M5YY68-F1
#
_entry.id   AF-A0A1M5YY68-F1
#
_cell.length_a   1.000
_cell.length_b   1.000
_cell.length_c   1.000
_cell.angle_alpha   90.00
_cell.angle_beta   90.00
_cell.angle_gamma   90.00
#
_symmetry.space_group_name_H-M   'P 1'
#
loop_
_entity.id
_entity.type
_entity.pdbx_description
1 polymer ?
#
loop_
_entity_poly.entity_id
_entity_poly.type
_entity_poly.pdbx_seq_one_letter_code
_entity_poly.pdbx_strand_id
1 'polypeptide(L)'
;MNFSTLIIFLLLIKSFSLSAQEKLEIGQHIYKDKLTFISLNANNEFEYLKYYNWSPLTIEEKRKAEKNENPTRGTIGYVSGAKGKGNYELKDGKLILKFSEFKKYMDNKTDFNAETITMVFIISEFIK
;
A
#
# COMPACT_ATOMS: atom_id res chain seq x y z
N MET A 1 -42.33 -25.95 -3.08
CA MET A 1 -41.41 -25.01 -2.40
C MET A 1 -42.17 -23.69 -2.26
N ASN A 2 -42.53 -23.28 -1.04
CA ASN A 2 -43.43 -22.13 -0.83
C ASN A 2 -42.69 -20.83 -1.16
N PHE A 3 -43.40 -19.84 -1.70
CA PHE A 3 -42.83 -18.54 -2.08
C PHE A 3 -42.10 -17.86 -0.91
N SER A 4 -42.63 -18.06 0.31
CA SER A 4 -42.04 -17.59 1.57
C SER A 4 -40.68 -18.23 1.87
N THR A 5 -40.48 -19.51 1.50
CA THR A 5 -39.19 -20.21 1.70
C THR A 5 -38.13 -19.69 0.72
N LEU A 6 -38.54 -19.26 -0.49
CA LEU A 6 -37.63 -18.68 -1.50
C LEU A 6 -37.09 -17.31 -1.06
N ILE A 7 -37.93 -16.47 -0.45
CA ILE A 7 -37.56 -15.13 0.03
C ILE A 7 -36.55 -15.22 1.18
N ILE A 8 -36.76 -16.15 2.12
CA ILE A 8 -35.84 -16.38 3.24
C ILE A 8 -34.47 -16.86 2.72
N PHE A 9 -34.46 -17.70 1.69
CA PHE A 9 -33.23 -18.19 1.06
C PHE A 9 -32.46 -17.07 0.33
N LEU A 10 -33.17 -16.18 -0.38
CA LEU A 10 -32.56 -15.01 -1.04
C LEU A 10 -31.94 -14.00 -0.06
N LEU A 11 -32.56 -13.82 1.11
CA LEU A 11 -32.02 -12.96 2.17
C LEU A 11 -30.76 -13.56 2.79
N LEU A 12 -30.74 -14.87 3.04
CA LEU A 12 -29.57 -15.58 3.57
C LEU A 12 -28.38 -15.52 2.60
N ILE A 13 -28.60 -15.66 1.28
CA ILE A 13 -27.52 -15.58 0.28
C ILE A 13 -26.88 -14.18 0.25
N LYS A 14 -27.67 -13.11 0.45
CA LYS A 14 -27.12 -11.73 0.54
C LYS A 14 -26.33 -11.47 1.82
N SER A 15 -26.54 -12.23 2.88
CA SER A 15 -25.78 -12.10 4.14
C SER A 15 -24.41 -12.79 4.07
N PHE A 16 -24.21 -13.72 3.12
CA PHE A 16 -22.98 -14.50 2.99
C PHE A 16 -21.89 -13.87 2.11
N SER A 17 -22.11 -12.67 1.55
CA SER A 17 -21.01 -11.84 1.05
C SER A 17 -20.25 -11.18 2.20
N LEU A 18 -19.88 -11.97 3.22
CA LEU A 18 -18.78 -11.63 4.11
C LEU A 18 -17.52 -11.87 3.28
N SER A 19 -17.18 -10.86 2.48
CA SER A 19 -15.94 -10.82 1.74
C SER A 19 -14.83 -11.25 2.69
N ALA A 20 -14.08 -12.29 2.31
CA ALA A 20 -12.73 -12.49 2.79
C ALA A 20 -11.94 -11.24 2.38
N GLN A 21 -12.12 -10.16 3.15
CA GLN A 21 -11.52 -8.88 2.88
C GLN A 21 -10.05 -9.08 3.19
N GLU A 22 -9.21 -9.12 2.16
CA GLU A 22 -7.76 -9.01 2.32
C GLU A 22 -7.55 -7.78 3.21
N LYS A 23 -7.12 -8.03 4.45
CA LYS A 23 -6.92 -7.00 5.44
C LYS A 23 -5.43 -6.79 5.54
N LEU A 24 -4.98 -5.56 5.28
CA LEU A 24 -3.61 -5.18 5.59
C LEU A 24 -3.41 -5.31 7.10
N GLU A 25 -2.43 -6.11 7.49
CA GLU A 25 -2.05 -6.27 8.89
C GLU A 25 -1.17 -5.11 9.37
N ILE A 26 -0.91 -5.04 10.67
CA ILE A 26 0.09 -4.13 11.23
C ILE A 26 1.47 -4.57 10.72
N GLY A 27 2.30 -3.61 10.30
CA GLY A 27 3.60 -3.89 9.72
C GLY A 27 3.93 -3.02 8.52
N GLN A 28 5.05 -3.33 7.88
CA GLN A 28 5.50 -2.65 6.66
C GLN A 28 4.97 -3.37 5.43
N HIS A 29 4.44 -2.59 4.50
CA HIS A 29 3.84 -3.08 3.26
C HIS A 29 4.45 -2.37 2.06
N ILE A 30 4.68 -3.12 0.99
CA ILE A 30 5.27 -2.61 -0.24
C ILE A 30 4.20 -2.63 -1.32
N TYR A 31 3.98 -1.50 -1.97
CA TYR A 31 3.01 -1.40 -3.06
C TYR A 31 3.56 -2.01 -4.35
N LYS A 32 2.69 -2.36 -5.32
CA LYS A 32 3.08 -2.99 -6.61
C LYS A 32 4.16 -2.25 -7.39
N ASP A 33 4.31 -0.94 -7.18
CA ASP A 33 5.34 -0.12 -7.82
C ASP A 33 6.76 -0.40 -7.30
N LYS A 34 6.88 -1.17 -6.19
CA LYS A 34 8.14 -1.51 -5.49
C LYS A 34 8.91 -0.30 -4.94
N LEU A 35 8.36 0.90 -5.03
CA LEU A 35 8.98 2.15 -4.60
C LEU A 35 8.23 2.78 -3.42
N THR A 36 6.97 2.42 -3.22
CA THR A 36 6.12 2.94 -2.17
C THR A 36 6.03 1.94 -1.02
N PHE A 37 6.41 2.41 0.16
CA PHE A 37 6.46 1.68 1.42
C PHE A 37 5.53 2.36 2.41
N ILE A 38 4.64 1.57 3.02
CA ILE A 38 3.66 2.05 3.99
C ILE A 38 3.76 1.17 5.23
N SER A 39 4.13 1.76 6.35
CA SER A 39 4.15 1.10 7.66
C SER A 39 2.89 1.47 8.42
N LEU A 40 2.12 0.47 8.87
CA LEU A 40 0.93 0.64 9.70
C LEU A 40 1.22 0.20 11.14
N ASN A 41 0.72 0.94 12.13
CA ASN A 41 0.87 0.59 13.54
C ASN A 41 -0.48 0.31 14.24
N ALA A 42 -0.39 -0.17 15.48
CA ALA A 42 -1.55 -0.53 16.32
C ALA A 42 -2.39 0.68 16.76
N ASN A 43 -1.83 1.90 16.70
CA ASN A 43 -2.48 3.14 17.13
C ASN A 43 -3.27 3.80 15.99
N ASN A 44 -3.52 3.07 14.91
CA ASN A 44 -4.14 3.59 13.69
C ASN A 44 -3.33 4.73 13.05
N GLU A 45 -2.01 4.69 13.18
CA GLU A 45 -1.09 5.62 12.54
C GLU A 45 -0.29 4.92 11.44
N PHE A 46 0.20 5.70 10.50
CA PHE A 46 1.06 5.21 9.43
C PHE A 46 2.31 6.06 9.23
N GLU A 47 3.33 5.44 8.66
CA GLU A 47 4.45 6.11 8.01
C GLU A 47 4.47 5.75 6.52
N TYR A 48 4.59 6.78 5.68
CA TYR A 48 4.65 6.68 4.23
C TYR A 48 6.04 7.09 3.74
N LEU A 49 6.63 6.25 2.90
CA LEU A 49 7.89 6.51 2.24
C LEU A 49 7.79 6.09 0.77
N LYS A 50 8.09 7.01 -0.13
CA LYS A 50 8.26 6.70 -1.55
C LYS A 50 9.68 6.99 -1.99
N TYR A 51 10.32 6.02 -2.60
CA TYR A 51 11.62 6.17 -3.25
C TYR A 51 11.47 6.84 -4.62
N TYR A 52 12.45 7.66 -5.02
CA TYR A 52 12.37 8.40 -6.29
C TYR A 52 12.57 7.49 -7.50
N ASN A 53 13.65 6.70 -7.51
CA ASN A 53 14.01 5.82 -8.64
C ASN A 53 14.32 4.39 -8.21
N TRP A 54 14.97 4.22 -7.07
CA TRP A 54 15.45 2.92 -6.59
C TRP A 54 15.06 2.74 -5.13
N SER A 55 14.47 1.59 -4.82
CA SER A 55 14.26 1.08 -3.48
C SER A 55 15.21 -0.09 -3.18
N PRO A 56 15.39 -0.47 -1.90
CA PRO A 56 16.13 -1.67 -1.54
C PRO A 56 15.69 -2.92 -2.32
N LEU A 57 14.39 -3.08 -2.54
CA LEU A 57 13.82 -4.22 -3.27
C LEU A 57 14.26 -4.23 -4.74
N THR A 58 14.09 -3.11 -5.45
CA THR A 58 14.47 -3.01 -6.88
C THR A 58 15.97 -3.21 -7.12
N ILE A 59 16.80 -2.79 -6.15
CA ILE A 59 18.25 -3.00 -6.21
C ILE A 59 18.61 -4.47 -5.99
N GLU A 60 17.93 -5.16 -5.07
CA GLU A 60 18.16 -6.58 -4.85
C GLU A 60 17.78 -7.41 -6.08
N GLU A 61 16.65 -7.10 -6.72
CA GLU A 61 16.23 -7.73 -7.97
C GLU A 61 17.24 -7.52 -9.09
N LYS A 62 17.72 -6.28 -9.25
CA LYS A 62 18.77 -5.94 -10.22
C LYS A 62 20.04 -6.75 -9.97
N ARG A 63 20.51 -6.83 -8.72
CA ARG A 63 21.70 -7.63 -8.35
C ARG A 63 21.53 -9.13 -8.61
N LYS A 64 20.33 -9.68 -8.42
CA LYS A 64 20.03 -11.08 -8.73
C LYS A 64 20.07 -11.34 -10.24
N ALA A 65 19.64 -10.38 -11.06
CA ALA A 65 19.72 -10.47 -12.52
C ALA A 65 21.17 -10.33 -13.04
N GLU A 66 21.94 -9.43 -12.43
CA GLU A 66 23.32 -9.11 -12.81
C GLU A 66 24.37 -10.08 -12.21
N LYS A 67 23.95 -11.23 -11.66
CA LYS A 67 24.84 -12.18 -10.95
C LYS A 67 26.03 -12.70 -11.80
N ASN A 68 25.98 -12.51 -13.12
CA ASN A 68 27.03 -12.86 -14.07
C ASN A 68 27.95 -11.67 -14.46
N GLU A 69 27.68 -10.47 -13.97
CA GLU A 69 28.47 -9.26 -14.20
C GLU A 69 29.15 -8.81 -12.89
N ASN A 70 30.38 -8.31 -12.99
CA ASN A 70 31.21 -7.95 -11.84
C ASN A 70 30.45 -7.01 -10.87
N PRO A 71 30.18 -7.40 -9.61
CA PRO A 71 29.39 -6.59 -8.71
C PRO A 71 30.14 -5.31 -8.39
N THR A 72 29.56 -4.16 -8.75
CA THR A 72 30.11 -2.85 -8.40
C THR A 72 30.10 -2.72 -6.87
N ARG A 73 31.28 -2.75 -6.24
CA ARG A 73 31.46 -2.62 -4.78
C ARG A 73 31.38 -1.14 -4.41
N GLY A 74 30.17 -0.65 -4.17
CA GLY A 74 29.92 0.70 -3.69
C GLY A 74 28.75 0.74 -2.70
N THR A 75 28.77 1.73 -1.81
CA THR A 75 27.63 2.04 -0.94
C THR A 75 26.48 2.58 -1.78
N ILE A 76 25.32 1.94 -1.71
CA ILE A 76 24.12 2.40 -2.41
C ILE A 76 23.37 3.38 -1.51
N GLY A 77 23.27 4.62 -1.97
CA GLY A 77 22.40 5.63 -1.38
C GLY A 77 21.02 5.59 -2.03
N TYR A 78 19.97 5.73 -1.22
CA TYR A 78 18.58 5.81 -1.71
C TYR A 78 18.07 7.24 -1.62
N VAL A 79 17.45 7.72 -2.69
CA VAL A 79 16.83 9.05 -2.74
C VAL A 79 15.35 8.93 -2.43
N SER A 80 14.88 9.65 -1.42
CA SER A 80 13.47 9.75 -1.08
C SER A 80 12.75 10.69 -2.06
N GLY A 81 11.67 10.22 -2.66
CA GLY A 81 10.77 10.99 -3.49
C GLY A 81 9.72 11.76 -2.68
N ALA A 82 9.09 11.10 -1.71
CA ALA A 82 8.13 11.70 -0.79
C ALA A 82 8.10 10.95 0.55
N LYS A 83 7.71 11.65 1.62
CA LYS A 83 7.49 11.06 2.95
C LYS A 83 6.27 11.68 3.61
N GLY A 84 5.64 10.93 4.51
CA GLY A 84 4.57 11.48 5.32
C GLY A 84 4.16 10.55 6.44
N LYS A 85 3.28 11.03 7.31
CA LYS A 85 2.66 10.27 8.38
C LYS A 85 1.28 10.83 8.70
N GLY A 86 0.51 10.07 9.46
CA GLY A 86 -0.82 10.45 9.88
C GLY A 86 -1.62 9.24 10.31
N ASN A 87 -2.94 9.30 10.09
CA ASN A 87 -3.84 8.20 10.44
C ASN A 87 -4.35 7.51 9.18
N TYR A 88 -4.68 6.23 9.31
CA TYR A 88 -5.21 5.45 8.20
C TYR A 88 -6.62 4.93 8.47
N GLU A 89 -7.27 4.47 7.41
CA GLU A 89 -8.56 3.80 7.46
C GLU A 89 -8.56 2.67 6.43
N LEU A 90 -9.01 1.48 6.84
CA LEU A 90 -9.21 0.33 5.96
C LEU A 90 -10.69 0.18 5.67
N LYS A 91 -11.10 0.41 4.43
CA LYS A 91 -12.50 0.39 4.04
C LYS A 91 -12.67 -0.08 2.60
N ASP A 92 -13.63 -0.98 2.36
CA ASP A 92 -14.00 -1.45 1.02
C ASP A 92 -12.81 -1.91 0.15
N GLY A 93 -11.89 -2.69 0.74
CA GLY A 93 -10.68 -3.18 0.05
C GLY A 93 -9.64 -2.09 -0.27
N LYS A 94 -9.76 -0.91 0.35
CA LYS A 94 -8.86 0.23 0.16
C LYS A 94 -8.19 0.60 1.49
N LEU A 95 -6.94 1.05 1.36
CA LEU A 95 -6.21 1.75 2.40
C LEU A 95 -6.28 3.25 2.10
N ILE A 96 -6.90 4.01 3.00
CA ILE A 96 -7.02 5.46 2.90
C ILE A 96 -6.06 6.06 3.92
N LEU A 97 -5.08 6.83 3.44
CA LEU A 97 -4.12 7.55 4.27
C LEU A 97 -4.58 8.99 4.41
N LYS A 98 -4.69 9.48 5.65
CA LYS A 98 -5.00 10.87 6.01
C LYS A 98 -3.75 11.48 6.65
N PHE A 99 -3.02 12.30 5.90
CA PHE A 99 -1.73 12.80 6.36
C PHE A 99 -1.91 13.93 7.38
N SER A 100 -1.15 13.88 8.47
CA SER A 100 -0.92 15.04 9.34
C SER A 100 0.33 15.80 8.90
N GLU A 101 1.29 15.09 8.32
CA GLU A 101 2.50 15.65 7.74
C GLU A 101 2.80 14.98 6.40
N PHE A 102 3.06 15.79 5.36
CA PHE A 102 3.50 15.30 4.06
C PHE A 102 4.60 16.19 3.48
N LYS A 103 5.69 15.58 3.05
CA LYS A 103 6.85 16.24 2.44
C LYS A 103 7.13 15.61 1.09
N LYS A 104 6.91 16.38 0.03
CA LYS A 104 7.32 16.07 -1.33
C LYS A 104 8.77 16.52 -1.50
N TYR A 105 9.64 15.61 -1.92
CA TYR A 105 11.05 15.89 -2.20
C TYR A 105 11.26 15.90 -3.72
N MET A 106 11.86 14.84 -4.27
CA MET A 106 12.21 14.73 -5.68
C MET A 106 11.10 14.17 -6.57
N ASP A 107 10.03 13.64 -5.99
CA ASP A 107 8.94 13.07 -6.78
C ASP A 107 7.97 14.16 -7.22
N ASN A 108 7.90 14.47 -8.52
CA ASN A 108 6.93 15.42 -9.08
C ASN A 108 5.57 14.77 -9.40
N LYS A 109 5.50 13.44 -9.44
CA LYS A 109 4.39 12.62 -9.98
C LYS A 109 3.49 12.00 -8.92
N THR A 110 3.79 12.12 -7.63
CA THR A 110 2.83 11.67 -6.61
C THR A 110 1.55 12.50 -6.70
N ASP A 111 0.43 11.83 -7.00
CA ASP A 111 -0.94 12.35 -6.91
C ASP A 111 -1.31 12.58 -5.45
N PHE A 112 -0.71 13.61 -4.86
CA PHE A 112 -1.09 14.10 -3.55
C PHE A 112 -2.20 15.14 -3.73
N ASN A 113 -3.39 14.83 -3.24
CA ASN A 113 -4.45 15.82 -3.17
C ASN A 113 -4.17 16.76 -2.00
N ALA A 114 -3.66 17.96 -2.31
CA ALA A 114 -3.29 18.96 -1.30
C ALA A 114 -4.50 19.54 -0.54
N GLU A 115 -5.71 19.44 -1.10
CA GLU A 115 -6.94 19.97 -0.48
C GLU A 115 -7.48 19.02 0.58
N THR A 116 -7.40 17.70 0.35
CA THR A 116 -7.89 16.68 1.30
C THR A 116 -6.78 16.08 2.14
N ILE A 117 -5.51 16.25 1.73
CA ILE A 117 -4.33 15.67 2.41
C ILE A 117 -4.51 14.14 2.53
N THR A 118 -5.03 13.51 1.46
CA THR A 118 -5.28 12.07 1.42
C THR A 118 -4.61 11.36 0.25
N MET A 119 -4.31 10.07 0.45
CA MET A 119 -3.98 9.11 -0.61
C MET A 119 -4.78 7.83 -0.42
N VAL A 120 -5.10 7.16 -1.53
CA VAL A 120 -5.88 5.93 -1.52
C VAL A 120 -5.13 4.84 -2.28
N PHE A 121 -4.98 3.68 -1.64
CA PHE A 121 -4.33 2.50 -2.20
C PHE A 121 -5.32 1.34 -2.24
N ILE A 122 -5.23 0.51 -3.28
CA ILE A 122 -5.99 -0.73 -3.39
C ILE A 122 -5.22 -1.83 -2.65
N ILE A 123 -5.86 -2.51 -1.70
CA ILE A 123 -5.18 -3.49 -0.81
C ILE A 123 -4.61 -4.68 -1.60
N SER A 124 -5.33 -5.15 -2.62
CA SER A 124 -4.89 -6.28 -3.45
C SER A 124 -3.66 -5.98 -4.32
N GLU A 125 -3.19 -4.73 -4.35
CA GLU A 125 -2.01 -4.31 -5.11
C GLU A 125 -0.74 -4.24 -4.26
N PHE A 126 -0.82 -4.58 -2.97
CA PHE A 126 0.37 -4.75 -2.14
C PHE A 126 1.04 -6.10 -2.42
N ILE A 127 2.37 -6.11 -2.35
CA ILE A 127 3.18 -7.32 -2.52
C ILE A 127 3.01 -8.19 -1.26
N LYS A 128 2.77 -9.49 -1.48
CA LYS A 128 2.63 -10.51 -0.42
C LYS A 128 3.98 -11.04 0.04
#